data_AF-A0A7V0SDL0-F1
#
_entry.id   AF-A0A7V0SDL0-F1
#
_cell.length_a   1.000
_cell.length_b   1.000
_cell.length_c   1.000
_cell.angle_alpha   90.00
_cell.angle_beta   90.00
_cell.angle_gamma   90.00
#
_symmetry.space_group_name_H-M   'P 1'
#
loop_
_entity.id
_entity.type
_entity.pdbx_description
1 polymer ?
#
loop_
_entity_poly.entity_id
_entity_poly.type
_entity_poly.pdbx_seq_one_letter_code
_entity_poly.pdbx_strand_id
1 'polypeptide(L)'
;MAGENQQQEVNRGMVTFEVTELLSQKSIVTYLNSYKTETAEKELAVEFVRSYLQFVEEIVTIDNARGLLRSDVELRDLVSHINAMLKSKDESTFSAMVFHCPAHYKSVHESVARAAVKAAKEETG
;
A
#
# COMPACT_ATOMS: atom_id res chain seq x y z
N MET A 1 -0.25 14.77 -42.64
CA MET A 1 -1.41 14.51 -41.77
C MET A 1 -0.86 14.25 -40.38
N ALA A 2 -1.01 15.22 -39.49
CA ALA A 2 -0.54 15.12 -38.11
C ALA A 2 -1.47 14.15 -37.38
N GLY A 3 -0.93 13.01 -36.93
CA GLY A 3 -1.65 12.09 -36.05
C GLY A 3 -1.85 12.79 -34.71
N GLU A 4 -3.09 13.12 -34.40
CA GLU A 4 -3.52 13.63 -33.12
C GLU A 4 -3.22 12.56 -32.06
N ASN A 5 -2.08 12.69 -31.38
CA ASN A 5 -1.86 12.06 -30.09
C ASN A 5 -2.85 12.70 -29.12
N GLN A 6 -4.05 12.13 -29.04
CA GLN A 6 -4.95 12.33 -27.91
C GLN A 6 -4.27 11.71 -26.69
N GLN A 7 -3.36 12.45 -26.06
CA GLN A 7 -3.05 12.26 -24.66
C GLN A 7 -4.37 12.52 -23.94
N GLN A 8 -5.10 11.44 -23.68
CA GLN A 8 -6.25 11.43 -22.79
C GLN A 8 -5.79 12.16 -21.53
N GLU A 9 -6.40 13.31 -21.27
CA GLU A 9 -6.01 14.15 -20.15
C GLU A 9 -6.24 13.31 -18.89
N VAL A 10 -5.14 12.87 -18.26
CA VAL A 10 -5.17 11.97 -17.11
C VAL A 10 -6.12 12.57 -16.10
N ASN A 11 -7.26 11.90 -15.84
CA ASN A 11 -8.22 12.37 -14.85
C ASN A 11 -7.65 12.08 -13.46
N ARG A 12 -6.70 12.91 -13.05
CA ARG A 12 -5.97 12.79 -11.80
C ARG A 12 -6.91 12.69 -10.61
N GLY A 13 -8.03 13.41 -10.63
CA GLY A 13 -9.03 13.35 -9.56
C GLY A 13 -9.68 11.96 -9.38
N MET A 14 -9.96 11.25 -10.48
CA MET A 14 -10.50 9.88 -10.42
C MET A 14 -9.46 8.89 -9.89
N VAL A 15 -8.20 9.02 -10.34
CA VAL A 15 -7.08 8.18 -9.89
C VAL A 15 -6.82 8.37 -8.39
N THR A 16 -6.77 9.62 -7.92
CA THR A 16 -6.62 9.97 -6.50
C THR A 16 -7.75 9.39 -5.64
N PHE A 17 -9.00 9.49 -6.12
CA PHE A 17 -10.16 8.97 -5.41
C PHE A 17 -10.08 7.45 -5.24
N GLU A 18 -9.79 6.70 -6.31
CA GLU A 18 -9.67 5.24 -6.26
C GLU A 18 -8.49 4.79 -5.37
N VAL A 19 -7.33 5.46 -5.43
CA VAL A 19 -6.20 5.16 -4.54
C VAL A 19 -6.58 5.38 -3.07
N THR A 20 -7.28 6.46 -2.78
CA THR A 20 -7.77 6.76 -1.42
C THR A 20 -8.77 5.70 -0.95
N GLU A 21 -9.66 5.25 -1.84
CA GLU A 21 -10.63 4.20 -1.55
C GLU A 21 -9.95 2.86 -1.25
N LEU A 22 -8.93 2.48 -2.04
CA LEU A 22 -8.11 1.29 -1.82
C LEU A 22 -7.38 1.34 -0.47
N LEU A 23 -6.75 2.48 -0.16
CA LEU A 23 -6.05 2.71 1.10
C LEU A 23 -6.98 2.74 2.32
N SER A 24 -8.28 2.95 2.10
CA SER A 24 -9.27 2.93 3.18
C SER A 24 -9.72 1.50 3.54
N GLN A 25 -9.36 0.50 2.74
CA GLN A 25 -9.79 -0.88 2.95
C GLN A 25 -9.06 -1.52 4.14
N LYS A 26 -9.83 -2.03 5.10
CA LYS A 26 -9.26 -2.80 6.24
C LYS A 26 -8.51 -4.06 5.80
N SER A 27 -8.97 -4.71 4.73
CA SER A 27 -8.32 -5.90 4.15
C SER A 27 -7.75 -5.59 2.77
N ILE A 28 -6.92 -4.54 2.71
CA ILE A 28 -6.31 -4.03 1.48
C ILE A 28 -5.61 -5.12 0.65
N VAL A 29 -4.96 -6.09 1.30
CA VAL A 29 -4.31 -7.24 0.64
C VAL A 29 -5.32 -8.11 -0.12
N THR A 30 -6.46 -8.44 0.50
CA THR A 30 -7.52 -9.22 -0.15
C THR A 30 -8.13 -8.45 -1.31
N TYR A 31 -8.35 -7.17 -1.11
CA TYR A 31 -9.01 -6.32 -2.10
C TYR A 31 -8.15 -6.15 -3.36
N LEU A 32 -6.85 -5.91 -3.20
CA LEU A 32 -5.90 -5.78 -4.31
C LEU A 32 -5.75 -7.05 -5.15
N ASN A 33 -5.86 -8.23 -4.53
CA ASN A 33 -5.80 -9.50 -5.27
C ASN A 33 -7.04 -9.72 -6.17
N SER A 34 -8.16 -9.07 -5.85
CA SER A 34 -9.41 -9.17 -6.62
C SER A 34 -9.66 -7.99 -7.57
N TYR A 35 -8.84 -6.93 -7.50
CA TYR A 35 -9.07 -5.70 -8.24
C TYR A 35 -8.70 -5.85 -9.73
N LYS A 36 -9.64 -5.55 -10.62
CA LYS A 36 -9.42 -5.54 -12.07
C LYS A 36 -9.19 -4.11 -12.55
N THR A 37 -8.08 -3.89 -13.25
CA THR A 37 -7.73 -2.60 -13.83
C THR A 37 -8.22 -2.55 -15.28
N GLU A 38 -9.03 -1.53 -15.60
CA GLU A 38 -9.63 -1.35 -16.93
C GLU A 38 -8.92 -0.27 -17.76
N THR A 39 -8.05 0.52 -17.13
CA THR A 39 -7.25 1.58 -17.80
C THR A 39 -5.81 1.60 -17.27
N ALA A 40 -4.89 2.18 -18.05
CA ALA A 40 -3.47 2.28 -17.70
C ALA A 40 -3.24 3.14 -16.44
N GLU A 41 -4.08 4.16 -16.21
CA GLU A 41 -4.02 5.00 -15.02
C GLU A 41 -4.43 4.23 -13.77
N LYS A 42 -5.44 3.36 -13.89
CA LYS A 42 -5.86 2.45 -12.82
C LYS A 42 -4.79 1.42 -12.51
N GLU A 43 -4.10 0.93 -13.53
CA GLU A 43 -2.95 0.04 -13.36
C GLU A 43 -1.84 0.72 -12.56
N LEU A 44 -1.47 1.95 -12.92
CA LEU A 44 -0.47 2.74 -12.20
C LEU A 44 -0.87 3.02 -10.74
N ALA A 45 -2.14 3.34 -10.48
CA ALA A 45 -2.66 3.52 -9.12
C ALA A 45 -2.56 2.24 -8.28
N VAL A 46 -2.91 1.09 -8.86
CA VAL A 46 -2.83 -0.20 -8.17
C VAL A 46 -1.38 -0.59 -7.93
N GLU A 47 -0.48 -0.36 -8.89
CA GLU A 47 0.96 -0.56 -8.70
C GLU A 47 1.50 0.29 -7.56
N PHE A 48 1.08 1.56 -7.47
CA PHE A 48 1.45 2.44 -6.36
C PHE A 48 1.03 1.87 -5.00
N VAL A 49 -0.23 1.43 -4.87
CA VAL A 49 -0.72 0.83 -3.63
C VAL A 49 0.01 -0.50 -3.31
N ARG A 50 0.33 -1.30 -4.32
CA ARG A 50 1.14 -2.52 -4.16
C ARG A 50 2.55 -2.21 -3.65
N SER A 51 3.23 -1.23 -4.23
CA SER A 51 4.56 -0.80 -3.76
C SER A 51 4.52 -0.31 -2.31
N TYR A 52 3.48 0.43 -1.94
CA TYR A 52 3.25 0.82 -0.55
C TYR A 52 3.07 -0.37 0.39
N LEU A 53 2.28 -1.37 0.02
CA LEU A 53 2.09 -2.55 0.86
C LEU A 53 3.33 -3.40 0.96
N GLN A 54 4.06 -3.59 -0.14
CA GLN A 54 5.35 -4.26 -0.11
C GLN A 54 6.30 -3.56 0.86
N PHE A 55 6.35 -2.23 0.83
CA PHE A 55 7.11 -1.46 1.78
C PHE A 55 6.68 -1.73 3.25
N VAL A 56 5.38 -1.78 3.53
CA VAL A 56 4.87 -2.12 4.87
C VAL A 56 5.26 -3.55 5.28
N GLU A 57 5.18 -4.53 4.36
CA GLU A 57 5.60 -5.92 4.59
C GLU A 57 7.09 -6.04 4.91
N GLU A 58 7.94 -5.30 4.20
CA GLU A 58 9.39 -5.26 4.47
C GLU A 58 9.67 -4.71 5.89
N ILE A 59 9.02 -3.62 6.29
CA ILE A 59 9.15 -3.09 7.66
C ILE A 59 8.71 -4.14 8.68
N VAL A 60 7.53 -4.74 8.49
CA VAL A 60 6.99 -5.75 9.40
C VAL A 60 7.95 -6.93 9.53
N THR A 61 8.53 -7.38 8.42
CA THR A 61 9.48 -8.50 8.41
C THR A 61 10.75 -8.15 9.21
N ILE A 62 11.30 -6.95 9.00
CA ILE A 62 12.47 -6.47 9.74
C ILE A 62 12.16 -6.29 11.22
N ASP A 63 11.02 -5.70 11.56
CA ASP A 63 10.61 -5.45 12.94
C ASP A 63 10.38 -6.78 13.67
N ASN A 64 9.71 -7.75 13.05
CA ASN A 64 9.55 -9.10 13.60
C ASN A 64 10.90 -9.79 13.86
N ALA A 65 11.83 -9.73 12.90
CA ALA A 65 13.17 -10.30 13.06
C ALA A 65 13.97 -9.65 14.22
N ARG A 66 13.60 -8.41 14.61
CA ARG A 66 14.21 -7.64 15.69
C ARG A 66 13.38 -7.65 16.99
N GLY A 67 12.21 -8.28 17.00
CA GLY A 67 11.27 -8.24 18.14
C GLY A 67 10.76 -6.82 18.45
N LEU A 68 10.63 -5.98 17.43
CA LEU A 68 10.16 -4.59 17.57
C LEU A 68 8.67 -4.50 17.28
N LEU A 69 7.99 -3.62 18.02
CA LEU A 69 6.62 -3.21 17.74
C LEU A 69 6.57 -1.69 17.73
N ARG A 70 6.45 -1.10 16.54
CA ARG A 70 6.41 0.36 16.38
C ARG A 70 5.09 0.94 16.83
N SER A 71 5.15 2.14 17.40
CA SER A 71 3.96 2.94 17.69
C SER A 71 3.35 3.54 16.43
N ASP A 72 2.07 3.94 16.53
CA ASP A 72 1.35 4.59 15.42
C ASP A 72 2.04 5.88 14.94
N VAL A 73 2.73 6.60 15.83
CA VAL A 73 3.48 7.83 15.48
C VAL A 73 4.70 7.50 14.64
N GLU A 74 5.52 6.53 15.07
CA GLU A 74 6.73 6.11 14.33
C GLU A 74 6.39 5.59 12.93
N LEU A 75 5.27 4.90 12.78
CA LEU A 75 4.79 4.42 11.49
C LEU A 75 4.36 5.56 10.57
N ARG A 76 3.65 6.56 11.10
CA ARG A 76 3.22 7.75 10.35
C ARG A 76 4.40 8.57 9.88
N ASP A 77 5.39 8.79 10.75
CA ASP A 77 6.60 9.54 10.42
C ASP A 77 7.41 8.84 9.33
N LEU A 78 7.55 7.51 9.43
CA LEU A 78 8.28 6.70 8.45
C LEU A 78 7.64 6.76 7.06
N VAL A 79 6.31 6.55 6.98
CA VAL A 79 5.57 6.65 5.72
C VAL A 79 5.61 8.07 5.17
N SER A 80 5.50 9.08 6.03
CA SER A 80 5.57 10.49 5.62
C SER A 80 6.91 10.83 4.99
N HIS A 81 8.02 10.39 5.58
CA HIS A 81 9.36 10.61 5.04
C HIS A 81 9.56 9.93 3.69
N ILE A 82 9.13 8.69 3.53
CA ILE A 82 9.32 7.95 2.29
C ILE A 82 8.46 8.51 1.17
N ASN A 83 7.21 8.85 1.46
CA ASN A 83 6.36 9.51 0.48
C ASN A 83 6.86 10.91 0.10
N ALA A 84 7.48 11.65 1.02
CA ALA A 84 8.09 12.94 0.70
C ALA A 84 9.26 12.83 -0.31
N MET A 85 9.86 11.65 -0.45
CA MET A 85 10.90 11.37 -1.45
C MET A 85 10.33 11.04 -2.84
N LEU A 86 9.00 10.85 -2.97
CA LEU A 86 8.36 10.58 -4.26
C LEU A 86 8.18 11.87 -5.07
N LYS A 87 8.51 11.81 -6.37
CA LYS A 87 8.50 12.97 -7.28
C LYS A 87 7.10 13.53 -7.57
N SER A 88 6.05 12.71 -7.50
CA SER A 88 4.66 13.12 -7.76
C SER A 88 3.93 13.37 -6.45
N LYS A 89 3.71 14.64 -6.10
CA LYS A 89 3.01 15.04 -4.88
C LYS A 89 1.50 15.13 -5.14
N ASP A 90 0.80 14.04 -4.87
CA ASP A 90 -0.64 14.05 -4.64
C ASP A 90 -0.89 14.07 -3.13
N GLU A 91 -1.35 15.20 -2.63
CA GLU A 91 -1.53 15.47 -1.20
C GLU A 91 -2.63 14.62 -0.56
N SER A 92 -3.69 14.32 -1.30
CA SER A 92 -4.79 13.45 -0.86
C SER A 92 -4.33 12.02 -0.70
N THR A 93 -3.63 11.50 -1.71
CA THR A 93 -3.04 10.14 -1.67
C THR A 93 -2.03 10.03 -0.53
N PHE A 94 -1.17 11.05 -0.36
CA PHE A 94 -0.23 11.14 0.75
C PHE A 94 -0.94 11.04 2.11
N SER A 95 -1.97 11.87 2.31
CA SER A 95 -2.71 11.94 3.57
C SER A 95 -3.38 10.60 3.89
N ALA A 96 -3.96 9.94 2.88
CA ALA A 96 -4.55 8.63 3.03
C ALA A 96 -3.53 7.57 3.47
N MET A 97 -2.34 7.52 2.84
CA MET A 97 -1.30 6.56 3.21
C MET A 97 -0.82 6.73 4.64
N VAL A 98 -0.55 7.97 5.05
CA VAL A 98 -0.09 8.28 6.41
C VAL A 98 -1.17 7.95 7.43
N PHE A 99 -2.43 8.33 7.15
CA PHE A 99 -3.53 8.09 8.08
C PHE A 99 -3.77 6.60 8.32
N HIS A 100 -3.75 5.79 7.25
CA HIS A 100 -4.08 4.36 7.32
C HIS A 100 -2.89 3.45 7.64
N CYS A 101 -1.63 3.95 7.57
CA CYS A 101 -0.46 3.09 7.77
C CYS A 101 -0.43 2.31 9.09
N PRO A 102 -0.89 2.82 10.24
CA PRO A 102 -0.83 2.04 11.47
C PRO A 102 -1.75 0.83 11.42
N ALA A 103 -2.92 0.98 10.79
CA ALA A 103 -3.88 -0.11 10.62
C ALA A 103 -3.33 -1.16 9.64
N HIS A 104 -2.76 -0.72 8.52
CA HIS A 104 -2.16 -1.63 7.54
C HIS A 104 -0.98 -2.41 8.12
N TYR A 105 -0.08 -1.74 8.83
CA TYR A 105 1.04 -2.39 9.51
C TYR A 105 0.56 -3.48 10.47
N LYS A 106 -0.42 -3.18 11.34
CA LYS A 106 -0.97 -4.17 12.28
C LYS A 106 -1.61 -5.35 11.55
N SER A 107 -2.40 -5.09 10.52
CA SER A 107 -3.02 -6.15 9.71
C SER A 107 -1.99 -7.06 9.04
N VAL A 108 -0.93 -6.48 8.47
CA VAL A 108 0.16 -7.24 7.84
C VAL A 108 0.94 -8.02 8.88
N HIS A 109 1.28 -7.40 10.01
CA HIS A 109 1.97 -8.04 11.12
C HIS A 109 1.22 -9.27 11.64
N GLU A 110 -0.10 -9.16 11.84
CA GLU A 110 -0.92 -10.29 12.22
C GLU A 110 -0.96 -11.38 11.13
N SER A 111 -1.04 -10.98 9.85
CA SER A 111 -1.04 -11.93 8.72
C SER A 111 0.26 -12.75 8.68
N VAL A 112 1.41 -12.07 8.80
CA VAL A 112 2.73 -12.71 8.82
C VAL A 112 2.89 -13.63 10.04
N ALA A 113 2.48 -13.16 11.23
CA ALA A 113 2.52 -13.97 12.44
C ALA A 113 1.67 -15.25 12.32
N ARG A 114 0.46 -15.15 11.75
CA ARG A 114 -0.42 -16.30 11.47
C ARG A 114 0.21 -17.28 10.47
N ALA A 115 0.85 -16.77 9.41
CA ALA A 115 1.53 -17.59 8.42
C ALA A 115 2.70 -18.39 9.03
N ALA A 116 3.50 -17.75 9.88
CA ALA A 116 4.61 -18.41 10.57
C ALA A 116 4.13 -19.54 11.51
N VAL A 117 3.04 -19.31 12.26
CA VAL A 117 2.44 -20.34 13.12
C VAL A 117 1.88 -21.52 12.30
N LYS A 118 1.30 -21.23 11.13
CA LYS A 118 0.79 -22.28 10.22
C LYS A 118 1.93 -23.14 9.68
N ALA A 119 3.01 -22.53 9.19
CA ALA A 119 4.18 -23.24 8.68
C ALA A 119 4.81 -24.15 9.76
N ALA A 120 4.97 -23.65 10.99
CA ALA A 120 5.52 -24.45 12.09
C ALA A 120 4.67 -25.69 12.45
N LYS A 121 3.34 -25.63 12.25
CA LYS A 121 2.43 -26.76 12.48
C LYS A 121 2.46 -27.79 11.36
N GLU A 122 2.75 -27.37 10.12
CA GLU A 122 2.87 -28.26 8.96
C GLU A 122 4.22 -29.00 8.94
N GLU A 123 5.27 -28.48 9.59
CA GLU A 123 6.57 -29.15 9.76
C GLU A 123 6.62 -30.18 10.91
N THR A 124 5.63 -30.17 11.81
CA THR A 124 5.55 -31.08 12.98
C THR A 124 4.48 -32.17 12.86
N GLY A 125 3.73 -32.22 11.76
CA GLY A 125 2.71 -33.24 11.46
C GLY A 125 3.13 -34.16 10.33
#